data_AF-A0A7V8Y863-F1
#
_entry.id   AF-A0A7V8Y863-F1
#
_cell.length_a   1.000
_cell.length_b   1.000
_cell.length_c   1.000
_cell.angle_alpha   90.00
_cell.angle_beta   90.00
_cell.angle_gamma   90.00
#
_symmetry.space_group_name_H-M   'P 1'
#
loop_
_entity.id
_entity.type
_entity.pdbx_description
1 polymer ?
#
loop_
_entity_poly.entity_id
_entity_poly.type
_entity_poly.pdbx_seq_one_letter_code
_entity_poly.pdbx_strand_id
1 'polypeptide(L)' 'MEVEDGQEGILFKPQKGVDATQAWFWTPAWQAGEREASLDIAESRVEIFETDEDFLAALDE' A
#
# COMPACT_ATOMS: atom_id res chain seq x y z
N MET A 1 -23.08 -40.67 -0.66
CA MET A 1 -23.05 -39.46 -1.50
C MET A 1 -22.28 -38.46 -0.67
N GLU A 2 -20.99 -38.30 -0.92
CA GLU A 2 -20.16 -37.43 -0.09
C GLU A 2 -19.45 -36.45 -1.00
N VAL A 3 -19.88 -35.21 -0.86
CA VAL A 3 -19.28 -34.01 -1.41
C VAL A 3 -18.50 -33.43 -0.23
N GLU A 4 -17.18 -33.44 -0.29
CA GLU A 4 -16.32 -32.84 0.72
C GLU A 4 -16.21 -31.34 0.47
N ASP A 5 -16.85 -30.55 1.35
CA ASP A 5 -16.67 -29.10 1.49
C ASP A 5 -15.25 -28.80 1.99
N GLY A 6 -14.32 -28.65 1.05
CA GLY A 6 -12.95 -28.21 1.32
C GLY A 6 -12.87 -26.69 1.33
N GLN A 7 -12.66 -26.12 2.52
CA GLN A 7 -12.48 -24.70 2.82
C GLN A 7 -11.89 -23.87 1.67
N GLU A 8 -12.67 -22.90 1.22
CA GLU A 8 -12.36 -21.96 0.13
C GLU A 8 -11.22 -21.00 0.55
N GLY A 9 -9.99 -21.48 0.47
CA GLY A 9 -8.78 -20.67 0.58
C GLY A 9 -8.32 -20.22 -0.81
N ILE A 10 -8.06 -18.92 -0.99
CA ILE A 10 -7.49 -18.39 -2.24
C ILE A 10 -6.11 -19.02 -2.46
N LEU A 11 -6.00 -19.89 -3.47
CA LEU A 11 -4.74 -20.51 -3.88
C LEU A 11 -3.88 -19.49 -4.63
N PHE A 12 -2.99 -18.79 -3.91
CA PHE A 12 -1.94 -17.99 -4.53
C PHE A 12 -0.90 -18.91 -5.18
N LYS A 13 -0.97 -19.05 -6.51
CA LYS A 13 0.16 -19.61 -7.28
C LYS A 13 1.33 -18.61 -7.14
N PRO A 14 2.53 -19.03 -6.69
CA PRO A 14 3.66 -18.12 -6.55
C PRO A 14 4.10 -17.67 -7.94
N GLN A 15 3.59 -16.51 -8.38
CA GLN A 15 4.29 -15.70 -9.37
C GLN A 15 5.62 -15.32 -8.73
N LYS A 16 6.71 -15.31 -9.53
CA LYS A 16 8.07 -14.88 -9.17
C LYS A 16 8.03 -14.04 -7.89
N GLY A 17 8.45 -14.64 -6.76
CA GLY A 17 8.28 -14.05 -5.44
C GLY A 17 8.71 -12.59 -5.45
N VAL A 18 7.95 -11.75 -4.73
CA VAL A 18 8.28 -10.33 -4.53
C VAL A 18 9.78 -10.21 -4.37
N ASP A 19 10.40 -9.30 -5.14
CA ASP A 19 11.83 -9.06 -5.02
C ASP A 19 12.17 -8.89 -3.54
N ALA A 20 13.10 -9.69 -3.02
CA ALA A 20 13.42 -9.68 -1.60
C ALA A 20 13.83 -8.28 -1.11
N THR A 21 14.37 -7.44 -2.01
CA THR A 21 14.70 -6.04 -1.75
C THR A 21 13.49 -5.13 -1.58
N GLN A 22 12.29 -5.57 -1.98
CA GLN A 22 11.01 -4.87 -1.88
C GLN A 22 10.05 -5.51 -0.88
N ALA A 23 10.45 -6.59 -0.20
CA ALA A 23 9.61 -7.28 0.77
C ALA A 23 9.16 -6.37 1.94
N TRP A 24 9.93 -5.31 2.24
CA TRP A 24 9.59 -4.33 3.28
C TRP A 24 8.24 -3.63 3.05
N PHE A 25 7.83 -3.47 1.78
CA PHE A 25 6.55 -2.86 1.42
C PHE A 25 5.36 -3.65 1.97
N TRP A 26 5.51 -4.97 2.09
CA TRP A 26 4.47 -5.87 2.58
C TRP A 26 4.51 -6.08 4.10
N THR A 27 5.40 -5.40 4.81
CA THR A 27 5.41 -5.48 6.27
C THR A 27 4.11 -4.90 6.85
N PRO A 28 3.58 -5.44 7.95
CA PRO A 28 2.35 -4.93 8.56
C PRO A 28 2.42 -3.43 8.89
N ALA A 29 3.61 -2.95 9.29
CA ALA A 29 3.87 -1.55 9.59
C ALA A 29 3.75 -0.68 8.34
N TRP A 30 4.41 -1.07 7.23
CA TRP A 30 4.32 -0.33 5.98
C TRP A 30 2.88 -0.27 5.47
N GLN A 31 2.19 -1.41 5.45
CA GLN A 31 0.79 -1.49 5.02
C GLN A 31 -0.16 -0.68 5.90
N ALA A 32 0.20 -0.43 7.17
CA ALA A 32 -0.56 0.46 8.04
C ALA A 32 -0.40 1.93 7.62
N GLY A 33 0.83 2.36 7.33
CA GLY A 33 1.11 3.70 6.79
C GLY A 33 0.44 3.94 5.44
N GLU A 34 0.45 2.96 4.54
CA GLU A 34 -0.25 3.06 3.24
C GLU A 34 -1.77 3.30 3.41
N ARG A 35 -2.38 2.63 4.39
CA ARG A 35 -3.80 2.82 4.70
C ARG A 35 -4.08 4.21 5.27
N GLU A 36 -3.21 4.69 6.16
CA GLU A 36 -3.31 6.05 6.72
C GLU A 36 -3.18 7.11 5.62
N ALA A 37 -2.15 7.03 4.79
CA ALA A 37 -1.94 7.96 3.68
C ALA A 37 -3.10 7.93 2.67
N SER A 38 -3.67 6.76 2.39
CA SER A 38 -4.85 6.63 1.52
C SER A 38 -6.08 7.35 2.11
N LEU A 39 -6.26 7.28 3.43
CA LEU A 39 -7.33 8.00 4.13
C LEU A 39 -7.08 9.51 4.11
N ASP A 40 -5.84 9.95 4.32
CA ASP A 40 -5.48 11.38 4.24
C ASP A 40 -5.81 11.96 2.86
N ILE A 41 -5.45 11.25 1.79
CA ILE A 41 -5.78 11.67 0.42
C ILE A 41 -7.30 11.71 0.22
N ALA A 42 -8.02 10.66 0.65
CA ALA A 42 -9.48 10.59 0.49
C ALA A 42 -10.22 11.68 1.27
N GLU A 43 -9.71 12.05 2.45
CA GLU A 43 -10.25 13.11 3.29
C GLU A 43 -9.68 14.50 2.94
N SER A 44 -8.86 14.62 1.89
CA SER A 44 -8.19 15.86 1.48
C SER A 44 -7.36 16.50 2.61
N ARG A 45 -6.76 15.68 3.47
CA ARG A 45 -5.75 16.06 4.47
C ARG A 45 -4.35 16.10 3.85
N VAL A 46 -4.27 16.56 2.62
CA VAL A 46 -3.04 16.64 1.82
C VAL A 46 -2.96 18.00 1.16
N GLU A 47 -1.74 18.45 0.91
CA GLU A 47 -1.47 19.67 0.16
C GLU A 47 -1.05 19.31 -1.28
N ILE A 48 -1.56 20.07 -2.26
CA ILE A 48 -1.28 19.86 -3.67
C ILE A 48 -0.51 21.07 -4.18
N PHE A 49 0.65 20.80 -4.78
CA PHE A 49 1.49 21.81 -5.40
C PHE A 49 1.43 21.66 -6.92
N GLU A 50 1.32 22.79 -7.64
CA GLU A 50 1.27 22.78 -9.10
C GLU A 50 2.67 22.67 -9.72
N THR A 51 3.71 23.07 -8.98
CA THR A 51 5.10 23.01 -9.40
C THR A 51 6.01 22.38 -8.34
N ASP A 52 7.14 21.87 -8.79
CA ASP A 52 8.21 21.40 -7.92
C ASP A 52 8.85 22.54 -7.12
N GLU A 53 8.94 23.74 -7.69
CA GLU A 53 9.39 24.95 -6.98
C GLU A 53 8.50 25.25 -5.77
N ASP A 54 7.17 25.21 -5.93
CA ASP A 54 6.22 25.44 -4.83
C ASP A 54 6.34 24.36 -3.75
N PHE A 55 6.46 23.09 -4.15
CA PHE A 55 6.65 21.98 -3.21
C PHE A 55 7.94 22.11 -2.39
N LEU A 56 9.06 22.46 -3.04
CA LEU A 56 10.34 22.62 -2.36
C LEU A 56 10.32 23.81 -1.40
N ALA A 57 9.68 24.92 -1.79
CA ALA A 57 9.54 26.09 -0.93
C ALA A 57 8.81 25.77 0.38
N ALA A 58 7.82 24.88 0.36
CA ALA A 58 7.07 24.45 1.54
C ALA A 58 7.87 23.54 2.50
N LEU A 59 8.97 22.93 2.05
CA LEU A 59 9.84 22.09 2.89
C LEU A 59 10.92 22.88 3.63
N ASP A 60 11.25 24.07 3.15
CA ASP A 60 12.29 24.94 3.70
C ASP A 60 11.75 25.95 4.77
N GLU A 61 10.46 25.88 5.10
CA GLU A 61 9.79 26.66 6.16
C GLU A 61 9.90 25.99 7.56
#